data_AF-A0A257JAA0-F1
#
_entry.id   AF-A0A257JAA0-F1
#
_cell.length_a   1.000
_cell.length_b   1.000
_cell.length_c   1.000
_cell.angle_alpha   90.00
_cell.angle_beta   90.00
_cell.angle_gamma   90.00
#
_symmetry.space_group_name_H-M   'P 1'
#
loop_
_entity.id
_entity.type
_entity.pdbx_description
1 polymer ?
#
loop_
_entity_poly.entity_id
_entity_poly.type
_entity_poly.pdbx_seq_one_letter_code
_entity_poly.pdbx_strand_id
1 'polypeptide(L)'
;AGGVARRAARSQARHGPGPEGARVMWTRILRWRWALLAAAILVAALVYSFWPEAVAVEEAEVTRGPMRVGLPDEGVTRVPALYAVAAPVPGYLARIDVEPGDRVAAGRTEIARITSLLPAPLDRRTRNEFAAALSAARAAEAGAQASLDLARHQLGRAEPLAVRGFVSRAQL
;
A
#
# COMPACT_ATOMS: atom_id res chain seq x y z
N ALA A 1 -20.39 97.67 -69.18
CA ALA A 1 -20.46 97.59 -70.65
C ALA A 1 -20.54 96.11 -71.03
N GLY A 2 -21.47 95.57 -71.81
CA GLY A 2 -22.57 96.09 -72.62
C GLY A 2 -23.02 94.96 -73.57
N GLY A 3 -24.31 94.92 -73.94
CA GLY A 3 -24.90 94.10 -75.02
C GLY A 3 -25.20 92.64 -74.63
N VAL A 4 -26.43 92.11 -74.56
CA VAL A 4 -27.66 92.22 -75.37
C VAL A 4 -27.48 91.85 -76.84
N ALA A 5 -28.00 90.66 -77.21
CA ALA A 5 -28.83 90.35 -78.39
C ALA A 5 -28.81 88.83 -78.64
N ARG A 6 -29.87 88.06 -78.36
CA ARG A 6 -31.00 87.72 -79.27
C ARG A 6 -30.58 87.40 -80.71
N ARG A 7 -30.64 86.12 -81.13
CA ARG A 7 -31.77 85.49 -81.87
C ARG A 7 -31.36 84.14 -82.50
N ALA A 8 -32.23 83.16 -82.27
CA ALA A 8 -32.79 82.17 -83.20
C ALA A 8 -31.90 81.52 -84.27
N ALA A 9 -31.76 80.19 -84.17
CA ALA A 9 -31.90 79.29 -85.31
C ALA A 9 -32.46 77.94 -84.84
N ARG A 10 -33.53 77.51 -85.50
CA ARG A 10 -34.18 76.21 -85.37
C ARG A 10 -33.41 75.16 -86.18
N SER A 11 -33.47 73.92 -85.71
CA SER A 11 -33.40 72.61 -86.41
C SER A 11 -32.41 71.69 -85.68
N GLN A 12 -32.55 70.38 -85.56
CA GLN A 12 -33.61 69.43 -85.84
C GLN A 12 -33.17 68.10 -85.20
N ALA A 13 -34.08 67.54 -84.42
CA ALA A 13 -34.25 66.14 -84.03
C ALA A 13 -33.13 65.12 -84.37
N ARG A 14 -32.66 64.41 -83.34
CA ARG A 14 -32.55 62.94 -83.41
C ARG A 14 -33.10 62.28 -82.14
N HIS A 15 -34.06 61.39 -82.38
CA HIS A 15 -34.84 60.61 -81.44
C HIS A 15 -33.98 59.69 -80.56
N GLY A 16 -34.31 59.64 -79.27
CA GLY A 16 -34.01 58.49 -78.41
C GLY A 16 -35.04 57.37 -78.62
N PRO A 17 -34.68 56.10 -78.40
CA PRO A 17 -35.63 55.00 -78.43
C PRO A 17 -36.62 55.09 -77.26
N GLY A 18 -37.92 55.06 -77.59
CA GLY A 18 -39.02 55.13 -76.64
C GLY A 18 -39.23 53.84 -75.83
N PRO A 19 -39.85 53.93 -74.64
CA PRO A 19 -40.04 52.82 -73.71
C PRO A 19 -41.27 51.99 -74.09
N GLU A 20 -41.22 51.25 -75.21
CA GLU A 20 -42.34 50.38 -75.62
C GLU A 20 -42.18 48.91 -75.18
N GLY A 21 -41.05 48.53 -74.58
CA GLY A 21 -40.83 47.18 -74.04
C GLY A 21 -41.39 46.91 -72.62
N ALA A 22 -41.80 47.95 -71.89
CA ALA A 22 -42.14 47.83 -70.46
C ALA A 22 -43.59 47.38 -70.18
N ARG A 23 -44.50 47.49 -71.16
CA ARG A 23 -45.94 47.25 -70.91
C ARG A 23 -46.37 45.78 -70.94
N VAL A 24 -45.62 44.90 -71.61
CA VAL A 24 -45.89 43.44 -71.63
C VAL A 24 -45.19 42.66 -70.52
N MET A 25 -44.18 43.23 -69.86
CA MET A 25 -43.45 42.56 -68.78
C MET A 25 -44.18 42.66 -67.43
N TRP A 26 -44.93 43.75 -67.21
CA TRP A 26 -45.58 44.03 -65.92
C TRP A 26 -46.84 43.20 -65.65
N THR A 27 -47.58 42.79 -66.70
CA THR A 27 -48.78 41.93 -66.56
C THR A 27 -48.44 40.46 -66.29
N ARG A 28 -47.24 40.00 -66.69
CA ARG A 28 -46.72 38.67 -66.34
C ARG A 28 -46.30 38.61 -64.88
N ILE A 29 -45.60 39.63 -64.39
CA ILE A 29 -45.22 39.74 -62.98
C ILE A 29 -46.46 39.76 -62.09
N LEU A 30 -47.52 40.52 -62.44
CA LEU A 30 -48.76 40.57 -61.64
C LEU A 30 -49.48 39.21 -61.53
N ARG A 31 -49.46 38.39 -62.59
CA ARG A 31 -50.01 37.01 -62.57
C ARG A 31 -49.15 36.03 -61.78
N TRP A 32 -47.83 36.24 -61.75
CA TRP A 32 -46.87 35.36 -61.07
C TRP A 32 -46.63 35.74 -59.61
N ARG A 33 -47.22 36.85 -59.11
CA ARG A 33 -47.16 37.22 -57.69
C ARG A 33 -47.61 36.09 -56.78
N TRP A 34 -48.69 35.41 -57.12
CA TRP A 34 -49.18 34.27 -56.36
C TRP A 34 -48.22 33.07 -56.44
N ALA A 35 -47.60 32.83 -57.58
CA ALA A 35 -46.60 31.75 -57.74
C ALA A 35 -45.31 32.04 -56.96
N LEU A 36 -44.83 33.28 -56.97
CA LEU A 36 -43.66 33.71 -56.19
C LEU A 36 -43.94 33.67 -54.69
N LEU A 37 -45.15 34.06 -54.27
CA LEU A 37 -45.56 34.02 -52.88
C LEU A 37 -45.69 32.56 -52.40
N ALA A 38 -46.25 31.67 -53.23
CA ALA A 38 -46.27 30.23 -52.96
C ALA A 38 -44.86 29.62 -52.86
N ALA A 39 -43.95 30.00 -53.78
CA ALA A 39 -42.56 29.55 -53.72
C ALA A 39 -41.82 30.06 -52.48
N ALA A 40 -42.04 31.31 -52.07
CA ALA A 40 -41.46 31.89 -50.86
C ALA A 40 -41.97 31.19 -49.59
N ILE A 41 -43.27 30.90 -49.52
CA ILE A 41 -43.86 30.13 -48.41
C ILE A 41 -43.26 28.72 -48.36
N LEU A 42 -43.14 28.06 -49.52
CA LEU A 42 -42.55 26.73 -49.59
C LEU A 42 -41.10 26.74 -49.07
N VAL A 43 -40.29 27.69 -49.52
CA VAL A 43 -38.91 27.83 -49.05
C VAL A 43 -38.85 28.10 -47.54
N ALA A 44 -39.70 28.99 -47.02
CA ALA A 44 -39.77 29.27 -45.59
C ALA A 44 -40.17 28.03 -44.76
N ALA A 45 -41.12 27.23 -45.26
CA ALA A 45 -41.55 25.99 -44.61
C ALA A 45 -40.44 24.92 -44.60
N LEU A 46 -39.68 24.78 -45.70
CA LEU A 46 -38.53 23.89 -45.73
C LEU A 46 -37.46 24.35 -44.72
N VAL A 47 -37.11 25.64 -44.70
CA VAL A 47 -36.11 26.17 -43.77
C VAL A 47 -36.52 25.93 -42.32
N TYR A 48 -37.80 26.11 -41.98
CA TYR A 48 -38.31 25.83 -40.64
C TYR A 48 -38.27 24.33 -40.29
N SER A 49 -38.64 23.46 -41.23
CA SER A 49 -38.64 22.00 -41.00
C SER A 49 -37.23 21.41 -40.82
N PHE A 50 -36.22 22.02 -41.44
CA PHE A 50 -34.83 21.63 -41.27
C PHE A 50 -34.13 22.39 -40.14
N TRP A 51 -34.85 23.26 -39.41
CA TRP A 51 -34.28 23.96 -38.27
C TRP A 51 -34.15 22.97 -37.09
N PRO A 52 -32.91 22.67 -36.64
CA PRO A 52 -32.70 21.72 -35.56
C PRO A 52 -33.36 22.21 -34.27
N GLU A 53 -34.11 21.31 -33.62
CA GLU A 53 -34.72 21.57 -32.30
C GLU A 53 -33.64 21.47 -31.22
N ALA A 54 -33.53 22.52 -30.40
CA ALA A 54 -32.54 22.57 -29.33
C ALA A 54 -32.94 21.62 -28.20
N VAL A 55 -32.10 20.65 -27.88
CA VAL A 55 -32.30 19.72 -26.77
C VAL A 55 -31.61 20.29 -25.53
N ALA A 56 -32.35 20.41 -24.43
CA ALA A 56 -31.78 20.81 -23.15
C ALA A 56 -30.85 19.70 -22.62
N VAL A 57 -29.59 20.02 -22.43
CA VAL A 57 -28.58 19.14 -21.83
C VAL A 57 -28.00 19.78 -20.59
N GLU A 58 -27.67 18.96 -19.61
CA GLU A 58 -27.01 19.40 -18.38
C GLU A 58 -25.50 19.53 -18.66
N GLU A 59 -25.02 20.76 -18.66
CA GLU A 59 -23.60 21.07 -18.83
C GLU A 59 -22.93 21.32 -17.47
N ALA A 60 -21.66 20.91 -17.36
CA ALA A 60 -20.84 21.18 -16.18
C ALA A 60 -19.45 21.68 -16.59
N GLU A 61 -18.92 22.64 -15.83
CA GLU A 61 -17.59 23.19 -16.06
C GLU A 61 -16.50 22.23 -15.59
N VAL A 62 -15.56 21.89 -16.48
CA VAL A 62 -14.45 20.98 -16.19
C VAL A 62 -13.22 21.76 -15.79
N THR A 63 -12.69 21.50 -14.59
CA THR A 63 -11.44 22.10 -14.09
C THR A 63 -10.33 21.05 -13.98
N ARG A 64 -9.07 21.51 -14.05
CA ARG A 64 -7.89 20.65 -13.87
C ARG A 64 -7.21 20.99 -12.55
N GLY A 65 -6.99 19.98 -11.73
CA GLY A 65 -6.33 20.09 -10.43
C GLY A 65 -5.86 18.72 -9.91
N PRO A 66 -5.09 18.68 -8.81
CA PRO A 66 -4.62 17.44 -8.23
C PRO A 66 -5.79 16.60 -7.71
N MET A 67 -6.01 15.44 -8.33
CA MET A 67 -7.03 14.47 -7.91
C MET A 67 -6.42 13.49 -6.90
N ARG A 68 -7.06 13.34 -5.74
CA ARG A 68 -6.69 12.34 -4.74
C ARG A 68 -7.73 11.23 -4.72
N VAL A 69 -7.28 10.01 -4.93
CA VAL A 69 -8.09 8.79 -4.74
C VAL A 69 -7.61 8.15 -3.45
N GLY A 70 -8.49 8.07 -2.46
CA GLY A 70 -8.23 7.36 -1.21
C GLY A 70 -8.67 5.90 -1.32
N LEU A 71 -7.90 5.00 -0.72
CA LEU A 71 -8.35 3.63 -0.47
C LEU A 71 -8.72 3.53 1.02
N PRO A 72 -10.01 3.53 1.38
CA PRO A 72 -10.42 3.32 2.75
C PRO A 72 -10.11 1.88 3.14
N ASP A 73 -9.38 1.71 4.23
CA ASP A 73 -9.07 0.40 4.80
C ASP A 73 -9.17 0.46 6.33
N GLU A 74 -9.41 -0.68 6.96
CA GLU A 74 -9.57 -0.78 8.41
C GLU A 74 -8.22 -1.06 9.07
N GLY A 75 -7.68 -0.07 9.76
CA GLY A 75 -6.46 -0.20 10.54
C GLY A 75 -6.75 -0.70 11.95
N VAL A 76 -6.16 -1.83 12.33
CA VAL A 76 -6.12 -2.27 13.74
C VAL A 76 -4.78 -1.90 14.37
N THR A 77 -4.82 -1.24 15.53
CA THR A 77 -3.60 -0.97 16.31
C THR A 77 -3.24 -2.23 17.09
N ARG A 78 -1.97 -2.67 17.00
CA ARG A 78 -1.46 -3.80 17.77
C ARG A 78 -0.31 -3.37 18.67
N VAL A 79 -0.29 -3.90 19.88
CA VAL A 79 0.86 -3.76 20.78
C VAL A 79 1.98 -4.66 20.25
N PRO A 80 3.18 -4.14 19.95
CA PRO A 80 4.22 -4.91 19.29
C PRO A 80 4.85 -6.00 20.17
N ALA A 81 4.77 -5.87 21.50
CA ALA A 81 5.48 -6.71 22.45
C ALA A 81 4.57 -7.20 23.58
N LEU A 82 3.66 -8.12 23.24
CA LEU A 82 2.86 -8.85 24.22
C LEU A 82 3.62 -10.10 24.65
N TYR A 83 3.92 -10.20 25.94
CA TYR A 83 4.57 -11.35 26.54
C TYR A 83 3.64 -12.03 27.52
N ALA A 84 3.49 -13.35 27.38
CA ALA A 84 2.85 -14.18 28.40
C ALA A 84 3.93 -14.65 29.37
N VAL A 85 3.79 -14.30 30.65
CA VAL A 85 4.70 -14.76 31.70
C VAL A 85 4.06 -15.95 32.40
N ALA A 86 4.77 -17.07 32.44
CA ALA A 86 4.32 -18.31 33.08
C ALA A 86 5.42 -18.89 33.95
N ALA A 87 5.03 -19.60 35.01
CA ALA A 87 5.94 -20.32 35.87
C ALA A 87 5.77 -21.84 35.64
N PRO A 88 6.78 -22.54 35.13
CA PRO A 88 6.67 -23.95 34.73
C PRO A 88 6.84 -24.94 35.90
N VAL A 89 6.73 -24.47 37.14
CA VAL A 89 6.96 -25.27 38.34
C VAL A 89 5.71 -25.29 39.22
N PRO A 90 5.31 -26.46 39.74
CA PRO A 90 4.22 -26.54 40.69
C PRO A 90 4.66 -25.95 42.04
N GLY A 91 3.79 -25.17 42.67
CA GLY A 91 4.09 -24.51 43.94
C GLY A 91 2.91 -23.72 44.49
N TYR A 92 3.10 -23.11 45.65
CA TYR A 92 2.18 -22.14 46.21
C TYR A 92 2.56 -20.74 45.74
N LEU A 93 1.63 -20.09 45.05
CA LEU A 93 1.78 -18.71 44.63
C LEU A 93 1.49 -17.79 45.83
N ALA A 94 2.47 -16.97 46.21
CA ALA A 94 2.25 -15.90 47.17
C ALA A 94 1.27 -14.88 46.60
N ARG A 95 0.72 -14.01 47.45
CA ARG A 95 -0.11 -12.89 46.98
C ARG A 95 0.66 -12.09 45.94
N ILE A 96 -0.01 -11.77 44.84
CA ILE A 96 0.51 -10.86 43.82
C ILE A 96 0.26 -9.43 44.30
N ASP A 97 1.32 -8.65 44.37
CA ASP A 97 1.31 -7.25 44.85
C ASP A 97 1.41 -6.23 43.69
N VAL A 98 1.41 -6.69 42.43
CA VAL A 98 1.50 -5.83 41.24
C VAL A 98 0.11 -5.65 40.63
N GLU A 99 -0.26 -4.40 40.34
CA GLU A 99 -1.52 -4.06 39.71
C GLU A 99 -1.38 -3.75 38.21
N PRO A 100 -2.46 -3.90 37.41
CA PRO A 100 -2.46 -3.49 36.01
C PRO A 100 -2.15 -2.00 35.84
N GLY A 101 -1.12 -1.69 35.04
CA GLY A 101 -0.68 -0.31 34.78
C GLY A 101 0.65 0.05 35.48
N ASP A 102 1.11 -0.79 36.40
CA ASP A 102 2.38 -0.59 37.07
C ASP A 102 3.57 -0.76 36.11
N ARG A 103 4.61 0.04 36.35
CA ARG A 103 5.86 -0.04 35.59
C ARG A 103 6.69 -1.21 36.09
N VAL A 104 6.97 -2.16 35.22
CA VAL A 104 7.84 -3.31 35.49
C VAL A 104 9.21 -3.14 34.81
N ALA A 105 10.28 -3.42 35.55
CA ALA A 105 11.65 -3.40 35.05
C ALA A 105 12.26 -4.80 35.15
N ALA A 106 12.82 -5.28 34.04
CA ALA A 106 13.44 -6.61 33.97
C ALA A 106 14.54 -6.76 35.02
N GLY A 107 14.53 -7.89 35.74
CA GLY A 107 15.52 -8.24 36.76
C GLY A 107 15.45 -7.42 38.06
N ARG A 108 14.49 -6.50 38.19
CA ARG A 108 14.32 -5.67 39.40
C ARG A 108 12.94 -5.82 40.01
N THR A 109 11.91 -5.72 39.18
CA THR A 109 10.53 -5.83 39.65
C THR A 109 10.15 -7.30 39.78
N GLU A 110 9.81 -7.72 40.99
CA GLU A 110 9.25 -9.04 41.24
C GLU A 110 7.73 -9.00 41.03
N ILE A 111 7.25 -9.72 40.03
CA ILE A 111 5.81 -9.76 39.68
C ILE A 111 5.05 -10.86 40.42
N ALA A 112 5.74 -11.91 40.84
CA ALA A 112 5.16 -13.09 41.48
C ALA A 112 6.24 -13.89 42.20
N ARG A 113 5.90 -14.42 43.37
CA ARG A 113 6.75 -15.30 44.17
C ARG A 113 6.09 -16.66 44.32
N ILE A 114 6.80 -17.72 43.96
CA ILE A 114 6.31 -19.09 44.08
C ILE A 114 7.18 -19.85 45.07
N THR A 115 6.54 -20.42 46.08
CA THR A 115 7.18 -21.33 47.04
C THR A 115 6.98 -22.76 46.57
N SER A 116 8.07 -23.52 46.47
CA SER A 116 8.00 -24.93 46.07
C SER A 116 7.09 -25.72 47.00
N LEU A 117 6.35 -26.69 46.43
CA LEU A 117 5.70 -27.71 47.22
C LEU A 117 6.73 -28.50 48.03
N LEU A 118 6.29 -29.01 49.18
CA LEU A 118 7.08 -29.95 49.95
C LEU A 118 7.33 -31.19 49.07
N PRO A 119 8.58 -31.59 48.82
CA PRO A 119 8.85 -32.75 47.99
C PRO A 119 8.18 -33.99 48.58
N ALA A 120 7.57 -34.79 47.72
CA ALA A 120 6.93 -36.04 48.15
C ALA A 120 7.97 -36.92 48.86
N PRO A 121 7.59 -37.63 49.94
CA PRO A 121 8.49 -38.56 50.59
C PRO A 121 9.01 -39.59 49.58
N LEU A 122 10.33 -39.62 49.36
CA LEU A 122 10.93 -40.63 48.50
C LEU A 122 10.62 -42.01 49.06
N ASP A 123 10.10 -42.91 48.22
CA ASP A 123 9.86 -44.30 48.60
C ASP A 123 11.20 -45.02 48.89
N ARG A 124 11.13 -46.19 49.53
CA ARG A 124 12.35 -46.95 49.86
C ARG A 124 13.09 -47.42 48.60
N ARG A 125 12.38 -47.69 47.51
CA ARG A 125 12.97 -48.22 46.27
C ARG A 125 13.80 -47.16 45.56
N THR A 126 13.24 -45.98 45.31
CA THR A 126 13.90 -44.81 44.73
C THR A 126 15.11 -44.39 45.56
N ARG A 127 15.01 -44.42 46.90
CA ARG A 127 16.19 -44.16 47.76
C ARG A 127 17.31 -45.18 47.54
N ASN A 128 16.97 -46.46 47.45
CA ASN A 128 17.96 -47.51 47.23
C ASN A 128 18.57 -47.41 45.83
N GLU A 129 17.77 -47.09 44.80
CA GLU A 129 18.25 -46.86 43.44
C GLU A 129 19.24 -45.69 43.38
N PHE A 130 18.93 -44.55 44.03
CA PHE A 130 19.86 -43.43 44.12
C PHE A 130 21.12 -43.75 44.93
N ALA A 131 20.99 -44.49 46.03
CA ALA A 131 22.14 -44.91 46.82
C ALA A 131 23.06 -45.84 46.03
N ALA A 132 22.50 -46.77 45.26
CA ALA A 132 23.25 -47.67 44.37
C ALA A 132 23.91 -46.91 43.21
N ALA A 133 23.21 -45.95 42.60
CA ALA A 133 23.78 -45.10 41.56
C ALA A 133 24.98 -44.28 42.11
N LEU A 134 24.86 -43.75 43.33
CA LEU A 134 25.93 -43.02 43.99
C LEU A 134 27.13 -43.92 44.31
N SER A 135 26.90 -45.16 44.78
CA SER A 135 27.99 -46.09 45.08
C SER A 135 28.73 -46.51 43.80
N ALA A 136 28.01 -46.78 42.71
CA ALA A 136 28.60 -47.09 41.41
C ALA A 136 29.43 -45.93 40.87
N ALA A 137 28.93 -44.69 40.95
CA ALA A 137 29.66 -43.49 40.52
C ALA A 137 30.97 -43.30 41.30
N ARG A 138 30.94 -43.50 42.63
CA ARG A 138 32.15 -43.44 43.48
C ARG A 138 33.15 -44.54 43.17
N ALA A 139 32.68 -45.75 42.88
CA ALA A 139 33.56 -46.85 42.48
C ALA A 139 34.24 -46.56 41.13
N ALA A 140 33.51 -45.99 40.18
CA ALA A 140 34.06 -45.57 38.90
C ALA A 140 35.11 -44.45 39.07
N GLU A 141 34.83 -43.47 39.93
CA GLU A 141 35.80 -42.41 40.29
C GLU A 141 37.09 -42.99 40.87
N ALA A 142 36.97 -43.90 41.86
CA ALA A 142 38.13 -44.55 42.47
C ALA A 142 38.94 -45.37 41.44
N GLY A 143 38.26 -46.07 40.52
CA GLY A 143 38.90 -46.81 39.43
C GLY A 143 39.64 -45.91 38.44
N ALA A 144 39.06 -44.75 38.11
CA ALA A 144 39.71 -43.74 37.27
C ALA A 144 40.94 -43.13 37.96
N GLN A 145 40.85 -42.84 39.25
CA GLN A 145 41.99 -42.35 40.05
C GLN A 145 43.13 -43.37 40.10
N ALA A 146 42.82 -44.64 40.38
CA ALA A 146 43.82 -45.70 40.39
C ALA A 146 44.50 -45.89 39.02
N SER A 147 43.74 -45.80 37.93
CA SER A 147 44.27 -45.88 36.57
C SER A 147 45.22 -44.70 36.27
N LEU A 148 44.86 -43.51 36.74
CA LEU A 148 45.66 -42.31 36.58
C LEU A 148 46.97 -42.40 37.37
N ASP A 149 46.93 -42.88 38.61
CA ASP A 149 48.13 -43.07 39.43
C ASP A 149 49.05 -44.14 38.84
N LEU A 150 48.50 -45.24 38.30
CA LEU A 150 49.28 -46.23 37.57
C LEU A 150 49.97 -45.62 36.35
N ALA A 151 49.25 -44.83 35.55
CA ALA A 151 49.82 -44.14 34.38
C ALA A 151 50.96 -43.18 34.79
N ARG A 152 50.80 -42.43 35.89
CA ARG A 152 51.85 -41.57 36.45
C ARG A 152 53.08 -42.36 36.89
N HIS A 153 52.89 -43.48 37.59
CA HIS A 153 53.99 -44.32 38.03
C HIS A 153 54.73 -44.98 36.86
N GLN A 154 54.00 -45.40 35.82
CA GLN A 154 54.59 -45.94 34.59
C GLN A 154 55.42 -44.87 33.87
N LEU A 155 54.89 -43.64 33.74
CA LEU A 155 55.61 -42.52 33.14
C LEU A 155 56.90 -42.20 33.91
N GLY A 156 56.80 -42.04 35.23
CA GLY A 156 57.96 -41.75 36.09
C GLY A 156 59.04 -42.85 36.09
N ARG A 157 58.67 -44.10 35.77
CA ARG A 157 59.65 -45.19 35.55
C ARG A 157 60.24 -45.15 34.15
N ALA A 158 59.42 -44.91 33.13
CA ALA A 158 59.84 -44.93 31.73
C ALA A 158 60.80 -43.79 31.39
N GLU A 159 60.57 -42.60 31.94
CA GLU A 159 61.35 -41.39 31.67
C GLU A 159 62.86 -41.54 31.97
N PRO A 160 63.31 -41.96 33.17
CA PRO A 160 64.74 -42.15 33.44
C PRO A 160 65.37 -43.30 32.65
N LEU A 161 64.60 -44.34 32.30
CA LEU A 161 65.10 -45.45 31.48
C LEU A 161 65.28 -45.02 30.02
N ALA A 162 64.42 -44.14 29.51
CA ALA A 162 64.52 -43.58 28.16
C ALA A 162 65.72 -42.63 28.03
N VAL A 163 65.98 -41.80 29.05
CA VAL A 163 67.19 -40.94 29.11
C VAL A 163 68.47 -41.77 29.02
N ARG A 164 68.47 -42.97 29.61
CA ARG A 164 69.61 -43.90 29.58
C ARG A 164 69.68 -44.77 28.32
N GLY A 165 68.74 -44.62 27.37
CA GLY A 165 68.73 -45.32 26.09
C GLY A 165 68.19 -46.75 26.12
N PHE A 166 67.55 -47.19 27.22
CA PHE A 166 67.08 -48.57 27.40
C PHE A 166 65.63 -48.82 26.95
N VAL A 167 64.89 -47.78 26.56
CA VAL A 167 63.50 -47.89 26.04
C VAL A 167 63.26 -46.90 24.90
N SER A 168 62.39 -47.26 23.96
CA SER A 168 62.12 -46.46 22.76
C SER A 168 61.25 -45.24 23.09
N ARG A 169 61.48 -44.12 22.39
CA ARG A 169 60.76 -42.86 22.61
C ARG A 169 59.26 -42.93 22.27
N ALA A 170 58.80 -44.03 21.64
CA ALA A 170 57.39 -44.28 21.32
C ALA A 170 56.58 -44.87 22.50
N GLN A 171 57.24 -45.20 23.62
CA GLN A 171 56.62 -45.73 24.85
C GLN A 171 56.46 -44.68 25.96
N LEU A 172 56.77 -43.41 25.66
CA LEU A 172 56.50 -42.22 26.47
C LEU A 172 55.34 -41.44 25.86
#